data_AF-A0A6A4HN25-F1
#
_entry.id   AF-A0A6A4HN25-F1
#
_cell.length_a   1.000
_cell.length_b   1.000
_cell.length_c   1.000
_cell.angle_alpha   90.00
_cell.angle_beta   90.00
_cell.angle_gamma   90.00
#
_symmetry.space_group_name_H-M   'P 1'
#
loop_
_entity.id
_entity.type
_entity.pdbx_description
1 polymer ?
#
loop_
_entity_poly.entity_id
_entity_poly.type
_entity_poly.pdbx_seq_one_letter_code
_entity_poly.pdbx_strand_id
1 'polypeptide(L)' 'MIMSTSIAYLTSRSNFLQVDSEIPITKQRNPEKYDTPEVFEANKKELVTDLIRKAKQVDISSTLYQSQNRRNFK' A
#
# COMPACT_ATOMS: atom_id res chain seq x y z
N MET A 1 -1.63 1.63 11.10
CA MET A 1 -2.60 2.27 10.18
C MET A 1 -2.25 2.15 8.71
N ILE A 2 -0.98 1.99 8.28
CA ILE A 2 -0.65 1.99 6.85
C ILE A 2 -1.24 0.84 6.03
N MET A 3 -1.46 -0.34 6.65
CA MET A 3 -2.00 -1.52 5.95
C MET A 3 -3.45 -1.33 5.47
N SER A 4 -4.35 -0.91 6.36
CA SER A 4 -5.76 -0.73 6.02
C SER A 4 -5.98 0.45 5.07
N THR A 5 -5.22 1.54 5.24
CA THR A 5 -5.31 2.71 4.36
C THR A 5 -4.82 2.41 2.95
N SER A 6 -3.78 1.58 2.81
CA SER A 6 -3.28 1.15 1.49
C SER A 6 -4.32 0.32 0.74
N ILE A 7 -5.00 -0.60 1.41
CA ILE A 7 -6.08 -1.41 0.82
C ILE A 7 -7.27 -0.52 0.43
N ALA A 8 -7.66 0.42 1.31
CA ALA A 8 -8.72 1.37 1.01
C ALA A 8 -8.39 2.23 -0.22
N TYR A 9 -7.15 2.70 -0.35
CA TYR A 9 -6.70 3.44 -1.53
C TYR A 9 -6.78 2.59 -2.82
N LEU A 10 -6.19 1.41 -2.82
CA LEU A 10 -6.15 0.53 -4.01
C LEU A 10 -7.55 0.13 -4.49
N THR A 11 -8.49 -0.05 -3.58
CA THR A 11 -9.89 -0.42 -3.90
C THR A 11 -10.78 0.79 -4.24
N SER A 12 -10.44 1.99 -3.75
CA SER A 12 -11.23 3.20 -3.98
C SER A 12 -10.78 3.99 -5.22
N ARG A 13 -9.53 3.88 -5.65
CA ARG A 13 -8.96 4.66 -6.76
C ARG A 13 -8.71 3.87 -8.05
N SER A 14 -9.08 2.59 -8.09
CA SER A 14 -9.02 1.74 -9.29
C SER A 14 -10.31 1.78 -10.11
N ASN A 15 -10.21 1.47 -11.41
CA ASN A 15 -11.34 1.36 -12.34
C ASN A 15 -11.32 0.00 -13.07
N PHE A 16 -12.43 -0.35 -13.71
CA PHE A 16 -12.52 -1.58 -14.51
C PHE A 16 -11.61 -1.50 -15.74
N LEU A 17 -10.88 -2.58 -16.01
CA LEU A 17 -10.03 -2.73 -17.19
C LEU A 17 -10.63 -3.78 -18.11
N GLN A 18 -10.60 -3.51 -19.41
CA GLN A 18 -11.08 -4.43 -20.43
C GLN A 18 -10.04 -5.55 -20.54
N VAL A 19 -10.43 -6.79 -20.20
CA VAL A 19 -9.53 -7.94 -20.28
C VAL A 19 -9.76 -8.75 -21.56
N ASP A 20 -11.01 -8.80 -22.03
CA ASP A 20 -11.42 -9.52 -23.23
C ASP A 20 -12.26 -8.59 -24.11
N SER A 21 -11.96 -8.47 -25.40
CA SER A 21 -12.69 -7.61 -26.34
C SER A 21 -14.15 -8.04 -26.58
N GLU A 22 -14.50 -9.30 -26.33
CA GLU A 22 -15.85 -9.82 -26.55
C GLU A 22 -16.82 -9.48 -25.41
N ILE A 23 -16.29 -9.12 -24.23
CA ILE A 23 -17.09 -8.85 -23.03
C ILE A 23 -17.04 -7.35 -22.72
N PRO A 24 -18.07 -6.55 -23.07
CA PRO A 24 -18.03 -5.12 -22.85
C PRO A 24 -18.08 -4.74 -21.37
N ILE A 25 -17.27 -3.76 -20.96
CA ILE A 25 -17.42 -3.12 -19.65
C ILE A 25 -18.75 -2.36 -19.59
N THR A 26 -19.64 -2.82 -18.71
CA THR A 26 -20.97 -2.20 -18.50
C THR A 26 -20.99 -1.16 -17.39
N LYS A 27 -19.89 -1.02 -16.63
CA LYS A 27 -19.77 -0.09 -15.50
C LYS A 27 -18.40 0.56 -15.50
N GLN A 28 -18.38 1.89 -15.41
CA GLN A 28 -17.17 2.67 -15.19
C GLN A 28 -17.37 3.56 -13.97
N ARG A 29 -16.30 3.80 -13.22
CA ARG A 29 -16.34 4.82 -12.16
C ARG A 29 -16.36 6.22 -12.77
N ASN A 30 -16.91 7.17 -12.01
CA ASN A 30 -16.79 8.60 -12.34
C ASN A 30 -15.29 8.95 -12.46
N PRO A 31 -14.84 9.61 -13.55
CA PRO A 31 -13.47 10.08 -13.75
C PRO A 31 -12.81 10.79 -12.56
N GLU A 32 -13.57 11.49 -11.73
CA GLU A 32 -13.04 12.19 -10.54
C GLU A 32 -12.68 11.22 -9.38
N LYS A 33 -13.20 9.99 -9.43
CA LYS A 33 -13.11 9.02 -8.36
C LYS A 33 -11.98 7.99 -8.54
N TYR A 34 -11.35 7.91 -9.70
CA TYR A 34 -10.21 7.03 -9.94
C TYR A 34 -8.99 7.82 -10.43
N ASP A 35 -7.80 7.29 -10.19
CA ASP A 35 -6.56 7.93 -10.64
C ASP A 35 -6.23 7.54 -12.08
N THR A 36 -5.52 8.42 -12.80
CA THR A 36 -4.94 8.03 -14.08
C THR A 36 -3.95 6.87 -13.87
N PRO A 37 -3.74 6.00 -14.87
CA PRO A 37 -2.84 4.86 -14.72
C PRO A 37 -1.43 5.26 -14.25
N GLU A 38 -0.90 6.38 -14.73
CA GLU A 38 0.41 6.90 -14.33
C GLU A 38 0.45 7.29 -12.84
N VAL A 39 -0.53 8.07 -12.37
CA VAL A 39 -0.62 8.50 -10.97
C VAL A 39 -0.86 7.30 -10.05
N PHE A 40 -1.72 6.36 -10.47
CA PHE A 40 -2.01 5.16 -9.70
C PHE A 40 -0.77 4.27 -9.53
N GLU A 41 0.02 4.09 -10.59
CA GLU A 41 1.28 3.32 -10.53
C GLU A 41 2.35 4.00 -9.68
N ALA A 42 2.48 5.33 -9.77
CA ALA A 42 3.40 6.09 -8.91
C ALA A 42 3.03 5.95 -7.43
N ASN A 43 1.76 6.17 -7.09
CA ASN A 43 1.26 6.07 -5.71
C ASN A 43 1.40 4.64 -5.17
N LYS A 44 1.16 3.61 -5.99
CA LYS A 44 1.37 2.21 -5.60
C LYS A 44 2.84 1.94 -5.22
N LYS A 45 3.81 2.47 -5.97
CA LYS A 45 5.24 2.32 -5.65
C LYS A 45 5.61 2.99 -4.33
N GLU A 46 5.06 4.18 -4.08
CA GLU A 46 5.23 4.89 -2.81
C GLU A 46 4.69 4.06 -1.64
N LEU A 47 3.45 3.57 -1.74
CA LEU A 47 2.82 2.74 -0.70
C LEU A 47 3.64 1.48 -0.37
N VAL A 48 4.19 0.80 -1.38
CA VAL A 48 5.07 -0.36 -1.17
C VAL A 48 6.34 0.04 -0.42
N THR A 49 6.96 1.15 -0.82
CA THR A 49 8.18 1.66 -0.20
C THR A 49 7.95 1.99 1.27
N ASP A 50 6.83 2.66 1.56
CA ASP A 50 6.45 3.02 2.92
C ASP A 50 6.13 1.81 3.80
N LEU A 51 5.48 0.80 3.22
CA LEU A 51 5.20 -0.45 3.93
C LEU A 51 6.50 -1.16 4.33
N ILE A 52 7.44 -1.29 3.40
CA ILE A 52 8.75 -1.91 3.66
C ILE A 52 9.52 -1.14 4.73
N ARG A 53 9.52 0.20 4.63
CA ARG A 53 10.15 1.07 5.62
C ARG A 53 9.55 0.88 7.01
N LYS A 54 8.23 0.74 7.11
CA LYS A 54 7.55 0.48 8.38
C LYS A 54 7.86 -0.89 8.96
N ALA A 55 7.95 -1.93 8.12
CA ALA A 55 8.37 -3.26 8.56
C ALA A 55 9.79 -3.23 9.16
N LYS A 56 10.75 -2.62 8.46
CA LYS A 56 12.13 -2.46 8.94
C LYS A 56 12.19 -1.68 10.26
N GLN A 57 11.37 -0.63 10.41
CA GLN A 57 11.33 0.14 11.65
C GLN A 57 10.91 -0.72 12.85
N VAL A 58 9.91 -1.60 12.67
CA VAL A 58 9.46 -2.53 13.72
C VAL A 58 10.59 -3.51 14.09
N ASP A 59 11.29 -4.08 13.11
CA ASP A 59 12.41 -5.00 13.35
C ASP A 59 13.55 -4.34 14.13
N ILE A 60 13.91 -3.12 13.74
CA ILE A 60 14.93 -2.33 14.43
C ILE A 60 14.48 -2.03 15.86
N SER A 61 13.25 -1.57 16.06
CA SER A 61 12.72 -1.29 17.40
C SER A 61 12.70 -2.52 18.29
N SER A 62 12.29 -3.68 17.76
CA SER A 62 12.32 -4.96 18.45
C SER A 62 13.74 -5.35 18.87
N THR A 63 14.70 -5.22 17.95
CA THR A 63 16.11 -5.55 18.19
C THR A 63 16.73 -4.64 19.25
N LEU A 64 16.47 -3.33 19.17
CA LEU A 64 16.95 -2.36 20.15
C LEU A 64 16.39 -2.66 21.55
N TYR A 65 15.09 -2.97 21.65
CA TYR A 65 14.46 -3.36 22.92
C TYR A 65 15.15 -4.60 23.55
N GLN A 66 15.41 -5.64 22.75
CA GLN A 66 16.15 -6.81 23.23
C GLN A 66 17.55 -6.46 23.75
N SER A 67 18.26 -5.56 23.08
CA SER A 67 19.60 -5.11 23.51
C SER A 67 19.58 -4.28 24.79
N GLN A 68 18.53 -3.49 25.03
CA GLN A 68 18.37 -2.73 26.27
C GLN A 68 18.07 -3.66 27.44
N ASN A 69 17.16 -4.63 27.26
CA ASN A 69 16.86 -5.62 28.29
C ASN A 69 18.11 -6.42 28.68
N ARG A 70 18.94 -6.86 27.72
CA ARG A 70 20.20 -7.55 28.04
C ARG A 70 21.20 -6.71 28.83
N ARG A 71 21.19 -5.38 28.69
CA ARG A 71 22.05 -4.46 29.45
C ARG A 71 21.56 -4.21 30.87
N ASN A 72 20.26 -4.31 31.13
CA ASN A 72 19.67 -4.10 32.46
C ASN A 72 19.80 -5.31 33.40
N PHE A 73 20.24 -6.48 32.91
CA PHE A 73 20.46 -7.70 33.70
C PHE A 73 21.95 -8.05 33.93
N LYS A 74 22.86 -7.13 33.60
CA LYS A 74 24.28 -7.18 33.99
C LYS A 74 24.55 -6.07 34.99
#